data_AF-A0A0K2TA30-F1
#
_entry.id   AF-A0A0K2TA30-F1
#
_cell.length_a   1.000
_cell.length_b   1.000
_cell.length_c   1.000
_cell.angle_alpha   90.00
_cell.angle_beta   90.00
_cell.angle_gamma   90.00
#
_symmetry.space_group_name_H-M   'P 1'
#
loop_
_entity.id
_entity.type
_entity.pdbx_description
1 polymer ?
#
loop_
_entity_poly.entity_id
_entity_poly.type
_entity_poly.pdbx_seq_one_letter_code
_entity_poly.pdbx_strand_id
1 'polypeptide(L)'
;QPHSHNSNAMKFYLIDTNVIKFSSLIIGRRVIWLSIKSFIGALVPTNWKESVIIVARSITSFFILTTLLCIASFFVLYHPLVTNLYLVYPMSMYFFLFGLAGEPFLELFPKHPTSKALNGLLKENYLPTSPESIRADVIMFKADYSMKRKQALFNSIISAYYSAYVPCCFTPRSLHYDIEWVGRHVFLVWLGLLSLYTFR
;
A
#
# COMPACT_ATOMS: atom_id res chain seq x y z
N GLN A 1 -10.71 -34.68 -33.04
CA GLN A 1 -9.66 -33.67 -32.79
C GLN A 1 -10.15 -32.73 -31.69
N PRO A 2 -9.39 -32.54 -30.59
CA PRO A 2 -9.87 -31.77 -29.46
C PRO A 2 -9.84 -30.29 -29.82
N HIS A 3 -11.01 -29.63 -29.73
CA HIS A 3 -11.13 -28.19 -29.89
C HIS A 3 -10.54 -27.51 -28.65
N SER A 4 -9.31 -27.02 -28.81
CA SER A 4 -8.57 -26.27 -27.79
C SER A 4 -9.35 -25.03 -27.35
N HIS A 5 -9.85 -25.06 -26.10
CA HIS A 5 -10.54 -24.00 -25.35
C HIS A 5 -9.66 -22.74 -25.07
N ASN A 6 -8.76 -22.36 -25.98
CA ASN A 6 -7.84 -21.22 -25.80
C ASN A 6 -8.42 -19.87 -26.28
N SER A 7 -9.66 -19.84 -26.78
CA SER A 7 -10.29 -18.59 -27.25
C SER A 7 -10.70 -17.64 -26.12
N ASN A 8 -10.84 -18.15 -24.89
CA ASN A 8 -11.22 -17.38 -23.69
C ASN A 8 -10.05 -17.24 -22.70
N ALA A 9 -8.80 -17.37 -23.16
CA ALA A 9 -7.65 -17.02 -22.34
C ALA A 9 -7.64 -15.49 -22.15
N MET A 10 -7.57 -15.03 -20.90
CA MET A 10 -7.53 -13.60 -20.54
C MET A 10 -6.28 -12.96 -21.14
N LYS A 11 -6.40 -12.34 -22.32
CA LYS A 11 -5.28 -11.64 -22.94
C LYS A 11 -5.15 -10.28 -22.25
N PHE A 12 -4.09 -10.11 -21.46
CA PHE A 12 -3.82 -8.90 -20.67
C PHE A 12 -3.85 -7.59 -21.47
N TYR A 13 -3.68 -7.63 -22.80
CA TYR A 13 -3.79 -6.43 -23.64
C TYR A 13 -5.23 -5.90 -23.80
N LEU A 14 -6.27 -6.71 -23.53
CA LEU A 14 -7.65 -6.23 -23.59
C LEU A 14 -8.08 -5.46 -22.33
N ILE A 15 -7.32 -5.57 -21.25
CA ILE A 15 -7.53 -4.76 -20.05
C ILE A 15 -7.02 -3.35 -20.38
N ASP A 16 -7.79 -2.32 -20.02
CA ASP A 16 -7.41 -0.92 -20.26
C ASP A 16 -6.00 -0.68 -19.72
N THR A 17 -5.08 -0.33 -20.62
CA THR A 17 -3.66 -0.11 -20.30
C THR A 17 -3.48 0.98 -19.24
N ASN A 18 -4.41 1.94 -19.15
CA ASN A 18 -4.37 2.98 -18.12
C ASN A 18 -4.66 2.41 -16.72
N VAL A 19 -5.52 1.40 -16.63
CA VAL A 19 -5.85 0.72 -15.36
C VAL A 19 -4.67 -0.11 -14.87
N ILE A 20 -3.93 -0.76 -15.79
CA ILE A 20 -2.70 -1.48 -15.46
C ILE A 20 -1.63 -0.49 -14.97
N LYS A 21 -1.44 0.64 -15.67
CA LYS A 21 -0.51 1.70 -15.24
C LYS A 21 -0.86 2.26 -13.86
N PHE A 22 -2.15 2.50 -13.60
CA PHE A 22 -2.63 2.97 -12.30
C PHE A 22 -2.36 1.94 -11.20
N SER A 23 -2.77 0.69 -11.42
CA SER A 23 -2.65 -0.39 -10.44
C SER A 23 -1.18 -0.73 -10.13
N SER A 24 -0.34 -0.79 -11.17
CA SER A 24 1.10 -1.00 -11.00
C SER A 24 1.79 0.15 -10.27
N LEU A 25 1.39 1.41 -10.50
CA LEU A 25 1.91 2.55 -9.75
C LEU A 25 1.52 2.47 -8.26
N ILE A 26 0.25 2.15 -7.95
CA ILE A 26 -0.20 1.98 -6.57
C ILE A 26 0.58 0.86 -5.89
N ILE A 27 0.70 -0.32 -6.50
CA ILE A 27 1.39 -1.46 -5.89
C ILE A 27 2.90 -1.18 -5.78
N GLY A 28 3.51 -0.59 -6.82
CA GLY A 28 4.93 -0.30 -6.93
C GLY A 28 5.41 0.90 -6.11
N ARG A 29 4.51 1.73 -5.57
CA ARG A 29 4.86 2.95 -4.81
C ARG A 29 5.92 2.74 -3.72
N ARG A 30 5.87 1.58 -3.04
CA ARG A 30 6.79 1.22 -1.96
C ARG A 30 8.18 0.90 -2.49
N VAL A 31 8.26 0.19 -3.61
CA VAL A 31 9.53 -0.12 -4.27
C VAL A 31 10.20 1.19 -4.71
N ILE A 32 9.42 2.10 -5.30
CA ILE A 32 9.90 3.43 -5.69
C ILE A 32 10.47 4.18 -4.48
N TRP A 33 9.72 4.25 -3.37
CA TRP A 33 10.18 4.93 -2.16
C TRP A 33 11.42 4.28 -1.54
N LEU A 34 11.46 2.94 -1.44
CA LEU A 34 12.60 2.22 -0.88
C LEU A 34 13.87 2.41 -1.71
N SER A 35 13.75 2.43 -3.04
CA SER A 35 14.87 2.72 -3.93
C SER A 35 15.41 4.14 -3.71
N ILE A 36 14.53 5.15 -3.64
CA ILE A 36 14.91 6.53 -3.35
C ILE A 36 15.59 6.63 -1.97
N LYS A 37 15.03 5.98 -0.95
CA LYS A 37 15.57 5.97 0.41
C LYS A 37 16.94 5.29 0.48
N SER A 38 17.12 4.18 -0.23
CA SER A 38 18.41 3.49 -0.34
C SER A 38 19.46 4.37 -1.00
N PHE A 39 19.07 5.09 -2.06
CA PHE A 39 19.95 6.00 -2.78
C PHE A 39 20.39 7.20 -1.92
N ILE A 40 19.44 7.85 -1.22
CA ILE A 40 19.72 8.92 -0.26
C ILE A 40 20.66 8.41 0.85
N GLY A 41 20.44 7.18 1.33
CA GLY A 41 21.28 6.56 2.36
C GLY A 41 22.74 6.39 1.94
N ALA A 42 23.00 6.16 0.65
CA ALA A 42 24.33 6.00 0.08
C ALA A 42 25.05 7.34 -0.20
N LEU A 43 24.31 8.40 -0.52
CA LEU A 43 24.88 9.68 -0.97
C LEU A 43 25.00 10.73 0.14
N VAL A 44 24.11 10.72 1.13
CA VAL A 44 23.98 11.83 2.07
C VAL A 44 24.72 11.54 3.39
N PRO A 45 25.52 12.47 3.94
CA PRO A 45 26.14 12.32 5.26
C PRO A 45 25.11 12.33 6.38
N THR A 46 25.39 11.61 7.49
CA THR A 46 24.45 11.30 8.59
C THR A 46 23.70 12.49 9.18
N ASN A 47 24.30 13.67 9.15
CA ASN A 47 23.79 14.87 9.81
C ASN A 47 22.56 15.47 9.11
N TRP A 48 22.44 15.24 7.79
CA TRP A 48 21.33 15.75 6.97
C TRP A 48 20.33 14.66 6.57
N LYS A 49 20.60 13.38 6.90
CA LYS A 49 19.79 12.25 6.45
C LYS A 49 18.32 12.38 6.82
N GLU A 50 18.02 12.72 8.07
CA GLU A 50 16.63 12.82 8.54
C GLU A 50 15.85 13.92 7.81
N SER A 51 16.43 15.12 7.67
CA SER A 51 15.81 16.24 6.94
C SER A 51 15.61 15.93 5.46
N VAL A 52 16.62 15.35 4.80
CA VAL A 52 16.54 14.99 3.37
C VAL A 52 15.49 13.90 3.13
N ILE A 53 15.39 12.91 4.03
CA ILE A 53 14.37 11.85 3.93
C ILE A 53 12.97 12.45 4.05
N ILE A 54 12.73 13.38 4.99
CA ILE A 54 11.41 14.02 5.16
C ILE A 54 11.01 14.77 3.88
N VAL A 55 11.92 15.56 3.31
CA VAL A 55 11.66 16.33 2.07
C VAL A 55 11.44 15.39 0.88
N ALA A 56 12.31 14.40 0.69
CA ALA A 56 12.18 13.42 -0.39
C ALA A 56 10.86 12.63 -0.30
N ARG A 57 10.41 12.32 0.92
CA ARG A 57 9.14 11.64 1.17
C ARG A 57 7.96 12.49 0.71
N SER A 58 7.95 13.76 1.08
CA SER A 58 6.91 14.70 0.68
C SER A 58 6.83 14.83 -0.85
N ILE A 59 7.98 15.01 -1.50
CA ILE A 59 8.07 15.11 -2.96
C ILE A 59 7.58 13.82 -3.64
N THR A 60 8.02 12.66 -3.16
CA THR A 60 7.61 11.36 -3.72
C THR A 60 6.10 11.15 -3.58
N SER A 61 5.53 11.45 -2.42
CA SER A 61 4.08 11.36 -2.18
C SER A 61 3.30 12.30 -3.08
N PHE A 62 3.76 13.53 -3.24
CA PHE A 62 3.12 14.53 -4.10
C PHE A 62 3.15 14.11 -5.58
N PHE A 63 4.30 13.59 -6.06
CA PHE A 63 4.44 13.10 -7.42
C PHE A 63 3.52 11.92 -7.72
N ILE A 64 3.45 10.95 -6.80
CA ILE A 64 2.54 9.80 -6.92
C ILE A 64 1.08 10.28 -6.94
N LEU A 65 0.68 11.15 -5.99
CA LEU A 65 -0.69 11.66 -5.93
C LEU A 65 -1.07 12.42 -7.20
N THR A 66 -0.20 13.29 -7.70
CA THR A 66 -0.43 14.06 -8.93
C THR A 66 -0.55 13.14 -10.14
N THR A 67 0.30 12.12 -10.24
CA THR A 67 0.24 11.13 -11.33
C THR A 67 -1.06 10.33 -11.28
N LEU A 68 -1.49 9.90 -10.09
CA LEU A 68 -2.75 9.20 -9.89
C LEU A 68 -3.96 10.08 -10.24
N LEU A 69 -3.96 11.34 -9.81
CA LEU A 69 -5.01 12.30 -10.14
C LEU A 69 -5.06 12.58 -11.64
N CYS A 70 -3.91 12.71 -12.30
CA CYS A 70 -3.83 12.91 -13.74
C CYS A 70 -4.43 11.72 -14.51
N ILE A 71 -4.02 10.49 -14.15
CA ILE A 71 -4.56 9.27 -14.76
C ILE A 71 -6.07 9.15 -14.48
N ALA A 72 -6.52 9.43 -13.26
CA ALA A 72 -7.93 9.37 -12.90
C ALA A 72 -8.77 10.44 -13.65
N SER A 73 -8.24 11.66 -13.80
CA SER A 73 -8.91 12.74 -14.53
C SER A 73 -9.04 12.41 -16.01
N PHE A 74 -8.00 11.85 -16.61
CA PHE A 74 -8.07 11.30 -17.95
C PHE A 74 -9.14 10.21 -18.01
N PHE A 75 -9.15 9.27 -17.06
CA PHE A 75 -10.08 8.16 -17.02
C PHE A 75 -11.56 8.58 -16.95
N VAL A 76 -11.87 9.63 -16.18
CA VAL A 76 -13.23 10.21 -16.07
C VAL A 76 -13.77 10.72 -17.42
N LEU A 77 -12.89 11.20 -18.30
CA LEU A 77 -13.30 11.72 -19.61
C LEU A 77 -13.67 10.61 -20.60
N TYR A 78 -13.19 9.39 -20.41
CA TYR A 78 -13.39 8.27 -21.35
C TYR A 78 -14.36 7.19 -20.83
N HIS A 79 -14.63 7.14 -19.52
CA HIS A 79 -15.39 6.06 -18.89
C HIS A 79 -16.52 6.57 -17.99
N PRO A 80 -17.61 5.79 -17.81
CA PRO A 80 -18.71 6.17 -16.93
C PRO A 80 -18.25 6.31 -15.47
N LEU A 81 -18.90 7.23 -14.73
CA LEU A 81 -18.53 7.60 -13.36
C LEU A 81 -18.46 6.43 -12.37
N VAL A 82 -19.33 5.42 -12.56
CA VAL A 82 -19.37 4.22 -11.72
C VAL A 82 -18.04 3.45 -11.78
N THR A 83 -17.44 3.37 -12.96
CA THR A 83 -16.15 2.70 -13.15
C THR A 83 -15.01 3.46 -12.44
N ASN A 84 -15.05 4.79 -12.47
CA ASN A 84 -14.07 5.62 -11.77
C ASN A 84 -14.20 5.50 -10.24
N LEU A 85 -15.42 5.32 -9.71
CA LEU A 85 -15.64 5.10 -8.28
C LEU A 85 -14.95 3.83 -7.77
N TYR A 86 -14.95 2.74 -8.54
CA TYR A 86 -14.20 1.54 -8.17
C TYR A 86 -12.70 1.80 -8.08
N LEU A 87 -12.14 2.68 -8.92
CA LEU A 87 -10.72 2.98 -8.90
C LEU A 87 -10.31 3.87 -7.71
N VAL A 88 -11.18 4.80 -7.32
CA VAL A 88 -10.93 5.79 -6.25
C VAL A 88 -11.28 5.25 -4.85
N TYR A 89 -12.16 4.25 -4.74
CA TYR A 89 -12.66 3.75 -3.46
C TYR A 89 -11.57 3.42 -2.41
N PRO A 90 -10.47 2.70 -2.73
CA PRO A 90 -9.41 2.44 -1.75
C PRO A 90 -8.66 3.69 -1.29
N MET A 91 -8.58 4.73 -2.14
CA MET A 91 -7.95 6.02 -1.80
C MET A 91 -8.84 6.83 -0.85
N SER A 92 -10.16 6.79 -1.04
CA SER A 92 -11.11 7.37 -0.09
C SER A 92 -11.07 6.64 1.26
N MET A 93 -10.98 5.31 1.26
CA MET A 93 -10.77 4.50 2.47
C MET A 93 -9.46 4.86 3.20
N TYR A 94 -8.39 5.17 2.48
CA TYR A 94 -7.13 5.63 3.07
C TYR A 94 -7.33 6.90 3.91
N PHE A 95 -7.97 7.90 3.30
CA PHE A 95 -8.20 9.19 3.94
C PHE A 95 -9.04 9.04 5.21
N PHE A 96 -10.03 8.14 5.20
CA PHE A 96 -10.85 7.87 6.38
C PHE A 96 -10.07 7.18 7.52
N LEU A 97 -9.18 6.23 7.19
CA LEU A 97 -8.43 5.45 8.19
C LEU A 97 -7.19 6.16 8.76
N PHE A 98 -6.49 6.93 7.92
CA PHE A 98 -5.18 7.50 8.24
C PHE A 98 -5.15 9.04 8.17
N GLY A 99 -6.23 9.68 7.70
CA GLY A 99 -6.30 11.13 7.52
C GLY A 99 -5.33 11.64 6.46
N LEU A 100 -4.78 12.83 6.71
CA LEU A 100 -3.77 13.51 5.87
C LEU A 100 -2.34 13.02 6.12
N ALA A 101 -2.13 12.04 7.00
CA ALA A 101 -0.81 11.50 7.26
C ALA A 101 -0.34 10.73 6.01
N GLY A 102 0.70 11.21 5.31
CA GLY A 102 1.30 10.51 4.17
C GLY A 102 2.30 9.40 4.56
N GLU A 103 2.66 9.32 5.85
CA GLU A 103 3.64 8.35 6.36
C GLU A 103 3.24 6.88 6.19
N PRO A 104 1.98 6.48 6.50
CA PRO A 104 1.49 5.11 6.29
C PRO A 104 1.38 4.69 4.82
N PHE A 105 1.34 5.67 3.90
CA PHE A 105 1.17 5.41 2.47
C PHE A 105 2.44 4.86 1.83
N LEU A 106 3.59 5.45 2.19
CA LEU A 106 4.91 5.12 1.62
C LEU A 106 5.68 4.12 2.48
N GLU A 107 5.50 4.13 3.80
CA GLU A 107 6.20 3.23 4.72
C GLU A 107 5.24 2.23 5.36
N LEU A 108 5.63 0.95 5.40
CA LEU A 108 4.85 -0.10 6.06
C LEU A 108 4.85 0.07 7.59
N PHE A 109 5.96 0.56 8.14
CA PHE A 109 6.12 0.90 9.55
C PHE A 109 6.86 2.24 9.66
N PRO A 110 6.14 3.38 9.77
CA PRO A 110 6.79 4.66 9.97
C PRO A 110 7.56 4.62 11.29
N LYS A 111 8.77 5.18 11.30
CA LYS A 111 9.53 5.39 12.55
C LYS A 111 8.85 6.48 13.37
N HIS A 112 7.77 6.11 14.05
CA HIS A 112 7.08 7.02 14.94
C HIS A 112 8.02 7.41 16.10
N PRO A 113 7.94 8.63 16.66
CA PRO A 113 8.74 9.03 17.82
C PRO A 113 8.67 8.00 18.98
N THR A 114 7.52 7.34 19.18
CA THR A 114 7.39 6.23 20.15
C THR A 114 8.19 4.99 19.77
N SER A 115 8.32 4.63 18.50
CA SER A 115 9.16 3.49 18.07
C SER A 115 10.65 3.83 18.22
N LYS A 116 11.06 5.08 17.99
CA LYS A 116 12.44 5.53 18.25
C LYS A 116 12.76 5.57 19.74
N ALA A 117 11.82 6.06 20.56
CA ALA A 117 11.93 6.05 22.02
C ALA A 117 12.02 4.61 22.55
N LEU A 118 11.13 3.72 22.10
CA LEU A 118 11.15 2.29 22.44
C LEU A 118 12.47 1.61 22.05
N ASN A 119 12.95 1.83 20.83
CA ASN A 119 14.21 1.24 20.37
C ASN A 119 15.43 1.84 21.10
N GLY A 120 15.33 3.07 21.59
CA GLY A 120 16.33 3.67 22.47
C GLY A 120 16.32 3.02 23.86
N LEU A 121 15.12 2.86 24.44
CA LEU A 121 14.91 2.19 25.73
C LEU A 121 15.35 0.73 25.70
N LEU A 122 15.14 0.00 24.61
CA LEU A 122 15.62 -1.39 24.47
C LEU A 122 17.13 -1.48 24.23
N LYS A 123 17.79 -0.39 23.82
CA LYS A 123 19.22 -0.36 23.48
C LYS A 123 20.10 0.08 24.66
N GLU A 124 19.59 0.94 25.53
CA GLU A 124 20.11 1.06 26.89
C GLU A 124 19.55 -0.11 27.71
N ASN A 125 20.29 -0.64 28.69
CA ASN A 125 19.77 -1.70 29.57
C ASN A 125 18.68 -1.15 30.50
N TYR A 126 17.52 -0.79 29.93
CA TYR A 126 16.42 -0.18 30.62
C TYR A 126 15.79 -1.19 31.58
N LEU A 127 16.01 -0.97 32.87
CA LEU A 127 15.26 -1.63 33.92
C LEU A 127 14.14 -0.67 34.36
N PRO A 128 12.86 -1.04 34.16
CA PRO A 128 11.74 -0.25 34.67
C PRO A 128 11.86 -0.17 36.19
N THR A 129 11.93 1.04 36.75
CA THR A 129 12.13 1.26 38.19
C THR A 129 10.83 1.49 38.96
N SER A 130 9.70 1.66 38.25
CA SER A 130 8.40 1.88 38.90
C SER A 130 7.23 1.21 38.16
N PRO A 131 6.12 0.89 38.86
CA PRO A 131 4.91 0.36 38.22
C PRO A 131 4.32 1.30 37.16
N GLU A 132 4.48 2.61 37.32
CA GLU A 132 4.03 3.64 36.38
C GLU A 132 4.82 3.57 35.07
N SER A 133 6.13 3.31 35.13
CA SER A 133 6.97 3.19 33.94
C SER A 133 6.58 1.96 33.12
N ILE A 134 6.32 0.82 33.79
CA ILE A 134 5.80 -0.40 33.14
C ILE A 134 4.46 -0.14 32.45
N ARG A 135 3.55 0.58 33.09
CA ARG A 135 2.25 0.93 32.48
C ARG A 135 2.41 1.81 31.25
N ALA A 136 3.29 2.81 31.32
CA ALA A 136 3.58 3.68 30.18
C ALA A 136 4.15 2.89 28.99
N ASP A 137 5.07 1.95 29.25
CA ASP A 137 5.62 1.07 28.22
C ASP A 137 4.55 0.21 27.57
N VAL A 138 3.69 -0.45 28.37
CA VAL A 138 2.60 -1.29 27.85
C VAL A 138 1.65 -0.47 26.98
N ILE A 139 1.32 0.77 27.37
CA ILE A 139 0.49 1.67 26.56
C ILE A 139 1.19 1.99 25.23
N MET A 140 2.48 2.30 25.28
CA MET A 140 3.27 2.59 24.08
C MET A 140 3.37 1.37 23.14
N PHE A 141 3.67 0.18 23.68
CA PHE A 141 3.71 -1.08 22.92
C PHE A 141 2.36 -1.41 22.28
N LYS A 142 1.27 -1.24 23.04
CA LYS A 142 -0.08 -1.49 22.53
C LYS A 142 -0.43 -0.54 21.40
N ALA A 143 -0.04 0.73 21.51
CA ALA A 143 -0.24 1.73 20.45
C ALA A 143 0.56 1.35 19.19
N ASP A 144 1.85 1.06 19.33
CA ASP A 144 2.72 0.66 18.21
C ASP A 144 2.19 -0.60 17.51
N TYR A 145 1.86 -1.65 18.27
CA TYR A 145 1.32 -2.89 17.72
C TYR A 145 -0.04 -2.71 17.05
N SER A 146 -0.91 -1.87 17.61
CA SER A 146 -2.20 -1.52 16.99
C SER A 146 -2.00 -0.82 15.64
N MET A 147 -1.08 0.14 15.55
CA MET A 147 -0.80 0.86 14.31
C MET A 147 -0.20 -0.04 13.24
N LYS A 148 0.81 -0.86 13.60
CA LYS A 148 1.45 -1.82 12.69
C LYS A 148 0.43 -2.78 12.09
N ARG A 149 -0.49 -3.31 12.90
CA ARG A 149 -1.58 -4.18 12.43
C ARG A 149 -2.55 -3.46 11.49
N LYS A 150 -3.00 -2.25 11.84
CA LYS A 150 -3.86 -1.44 10.96
C LYS A 150 -3.20 -1.19 9.60
N GLN A 151 -1.91 -0.88 9.60
CA GLN A 151 -1.13 -0.67 8.38
C GLN A 151 -0.97 -1.96 7.58
N ALA A 152 -0.64 -3.10 8.20
CA ALA A 152 -0.53 -4.39 7.52
C ALA A 152 -1.87 -4.81 6.87
N LEU A 153 -2.98 -4.67 7.60
CA LEU A 153 -4.33 -4.95 7.09
C LEU A 153 -4.69 -4.05 5.92
N PHE A 154 -4.51 -2.73 6.07
CA PHE A 154 -4.84 -1.80 5.01
C PHE A 154 -4.03 -2.05 3.74
N ASN A 155 -2.72 -2.28 3.88
CA ASN A 155 -1.85 -2.48 2.73
C ASN A 155 -2.08 -3.83 2.05
N SER A 156 -2.41 -4.89 2.79
CA SER A 156 -2.79 -6.17 2.18
C SER A 156 -4.09 -6.04 1.39
N ILE A 157 -5.09 -5.33 1.92
CA ILE A 157 -6.36 -5.06 1.22
C ILE A 157 -6.10 -4.28 -0.08
N ILE A 158 -5.37 -3.16 -0.02
CA ILE A 158 -5.06 -2.36 -1.20
C ILE A 158 -4.29 -3.16 -2.24
N SER A 159 -3.26 -3.90 -1.82
CA SER A 159 -2.46 -4.71 -2.73
C SER A 159 -3.33 -5.77 -3.42
N ALA A 160 -4.16 -6.52 -2.68
CA ALA A 160 -5.06 -7.51 -3.25
C ALA A 160 -6.13 -6.88 -4.16
N TYR A 161 -6.66 -5.71 -3.77
CA TYR A 161 -7.66 -4.99 -4.55
C TYR A 161 -7.13 -4.58 -5.93
N TYR A 162 -5.99 -3.89 -5.99
CA TYR A 162 -5.43 -3.43 -7.26
C TYR A 162 -4.72 -4.54 -8.06
N SER A 163 -4.27 -5.62 -7.41
CA SER A 163 -3.58 -6.71 -8.12
C SER A 163 -4.53 -7.77 -8.67
N ALA A 164 -5.64 -8.05 -7.98
CA ALA A 164 -6.50 -9.18 -8.29
C ALA A 164 -7.95 -8.77 -8.62
N TYR A 165 -8.54 -7.79 -7.92
CA TYR A 165 -9.93 -7.41 -8.14
C TYR A 165 -10.12 -6.40 -9.29
N VAL A 166 -9.37 -5.30 -9.29
CA VAL A 166 -9.47 -4.24 -10.30
C VAL A 166 -9.28 -4.78 -11.73
N PRO A 167 -8.28 -5.61 -12.05
CA PRO A 167 -8.16 -6.16 -13.40
C PRO A 167 -9.41 -6.92 -13.90
N CYS A 168 -10.10 -7.64 -13.00
CA CYS A 168 -11.32 -8.38 -13.31
C CYS A 168 -12.51 -7.45 -13.61
N CYS A 169 -12.64 -6.33 -12.88
CA CYS A 169 -13.69 -5.34 -13.11
C CYS A 169 -13.59 -4.62 -14.47
N PHE A 170 -12.39 -4.57 -15.05
CA PHE A 170 -12.09 -3.88 -16.31
C PHE A 170 -11.82 -4.85 -17.46
N THR A 171 -12.19 -6.12 -17.26
CA THR A 171 -12.15 -7.15 -18.30
C THR A 171 -13.29 -6.92 -19.30
N PRO A 172 -13.07 -7.12 -20.62
CA PRO A 172 -14.12 -7.00 -21.61
C PRO A 172 -15.33 -7.89 -21.33
N ARG A 173 -16.54 -7.39 -21.63
CA ARG A 173 -17.81 -8.13 -21.46
C ARG A 173 -17.89 -9.43 -22.28
N SER A 174 -17.04 -9.61 -23.27
CA SER A 174 -16.94 -10.84 -24.06
C SER A 174 -16.22 -11.99 -23.34
N LEU A 175 -15.53 -11.70 -22.22
CA LEU A 175 -14.85 -12.72 -21.41
C LEU A 175 -15.74 -13.10 -20.23
N HIS A 176 -16.35 -14.28 -20.30
CA HIS A 176 -17.05 -14.86 -19.17
C HIS A 176 -16.04 -15.48 -18.21
N TYR A 177 -15.99 -14.96 -16.99
CA TYR A 177 -15.24 -15.55 -15.89
C TYR A 177 -16.19 -15.83 -14.71
N ASP A 178 -15.87 -16.86 -13.93
CA ASP A 178 -16.65 -17.22 -12.76
C ASP A 178 -16.29 -16.31 -11.59
N ILE A 179 -17.28 -15.54 -11.12
CA ILE A 179 -17.14 -14.57 -10.04
C ILE A 179 -16.79 -15.27 -8.72
N GLU A 180 -17.27 -16.49 -8.48
CA GLU A 180 -16.95 -17.26 -7.27
C GLU A 180 -15.46 -17.60 -7.21
N TRP A 181 -14.89 -18.05 -8.33
CA TRP A 181 -13.47 -18.37 -8.42
C TRP A 181 -12.59 -17.13 -8.32
N VAL A 182 -13.01 -16.01 -8.91
CA VAL A 182 -12.32 -14.72 -8.75
C VAL A 182 -12.38 -14.26 -7.29
N GLY A 183 -13.53 -14.39 -6.62
CA GLY A 183 -13.67 -14.08 -5.20
C GLY A 183 -12.72 -14.89 -4.33
N ARG A 184 -12.64 -16.20 -4.55
CA ARG A 184 -11.69 -17.10 -3.85
C ARG A 184 -10.24 -16.71 -4.13
N HIS A 185 -9.91 -16.37 -5.37
CA HIS A 185 -8.57 -15.93 -5.74
C HIS A 185 -8.16 -14.63 -5.03
N VAL A 186 -9.02 -13.60 -5.07
CA VAL A 186 -8.79 -12.32 -4.39
C VAL A 186 -8.61 -12.54 -2.89
N PHE A 187 -9.43 -13.40 -2.27
CA PHE A 187 -9.32 -13.72 -0.85
C PHE A 187 -8.00 -14.42 -0.49
N LEU A 188 -7.56 -15.39 -1.30
CA LEU A 188 -6.28 -16.07 -1.09
C LEU A 188 -5.08 -15.14 -1.27
N VAL A 189 -5.11 -14.27 -2.29
CA VAL A 189 -4.09 -13.24 -2.50
C VAL A 189 -4.03 -12.30 -1.30
N TRP A 190 -5.18 -11.88 -0.79
CA TRP A 190 -5.25 -11.05 0.41
C TRP A 190 -4.65 -11.73 1.64
N LEU A 191 -4.99 -13.00 1.91
CA LEU A 191 -4.42 -13.74 3.03
C LEU A 191 -2.89 -13.89 2.92
N GLY A 192 -2.38 -14.17 1.72
CA GLY A 192 -0.93 -14.27 1.47
C GLY A 192 -0.20 -12.94 1.66
N LEU A 193 -0.80 -11.83 1.24
CA LEU A 193 -0.24 -10.50 1.46
C LEU A 193 -0.33 -10.07 2.93
N LEU A 194 -1.42 -10.43 3.60
CA LEU A 194 -1.60 -10.16 5.01
C LEU A 194 -0.54 -10.86 5.85
N SER A 195 -0.33 -12.16 5.61
CA SER A 195 0.71 -12.92 6.31
C SER A 195 2.09 -12.28 6.09
N LEU A 196 2.44 -11.97 4.83
CA LEU A 196 3.70 -11.31 4.50
C LEU A 196 3.90 -9.98 5.24
N TYR A 197 2.85 -9.16 5.37
CA TYR A 197 2.95 -7.88 6.07
C TYR A 197 2.91 -7.99 7.60
N THR A 198 2.38 -9.07 8.15
CA THR A 198 2.39 -9.31 9.61
C THR A 198 3.69 -9.95 10.11
N PHE A 199 4.38 -10.74 9.27
CA PHE A 199 5.61 -11.46 9.66
C PHE A 199 6.91 -10.72 9.31
N ARG A 200 6.82 -9.47 8.84
CA ARG A 200 7.97 -8.61 8.48
C ARG A 200 8.09 -7.45 9.45
#